data_AF-A0A093CNZ7-F1
#
_entry.id   AF-A0A093CNZ7-F1
#
_cell.length_a   1.000
_cell.length_b   1.000
_cell.length_c   1.000
_cell.angle_alpha   90.00
_cell.angle_beta   90.00
_cell.angle_gamma   90.00
#
_symmetry.space_group_name_H-M   'P 1'
#
loop_
_entity.id
_entity.type
_entity.pdbx_description
1 polymer ?
#
loop_
_entity_poly.entity_id
_entity_poly.type
_entity_poly.pdbx_seq_one_letter_code
_entity_poly.pdbx_strand_id
1 'polypeptide(L)' 'NHSQVSRVPVAIKVLDVNDNAPEFASEHEAFLCENGKPGQVIQIVSAIDRDDPKNGHYFLYSLLPEMVNNPNFTIKKNEG' A
#
# COMPACT_ATOMS: atom_id res chain seq x y z
N ASN A 1 54.64 -14.17 -28.62
CA ASN A 1 53.82 -13.02 -28.20
C ASN A 1 52.52 -13.58 -27.64
N HIS A 2 52.44 -13.85 -26.33
CA HIS A 2 51.24 -14.43 -25.73
C HIS A 2 50.37 -13.33 -25.13
N SER A 3 49.20 -13.12 -25.74
CA SER A 3 48.13 -12.32 -25.14
C SER A 3 47.64 -13.02 -23.87
N GLN A 4 47.91 -12.43 -22.70
CA GLN A 4 47.29 -12.85 -21.44
C GLN A 4 45.98 -12.09 -21.26
N VAL A 5 44.88 -12.81 -21.14
CA VAL A 5 43.57 -12.26 -20.81
C VAL A 5 43.12 -12.90 -19.50
N SER A 6 42.78 -12.07 -18.52
CA SER A 6 42.16 -12.50 -17.27
C SER A 6 40.70 -12.04 -17.25
N ARG A 7 39.83 -12.85 -16.64
CA ARG A 7 38.41 -12.56 -16.45
C ARG A 7 38.07 -12.80 -14.99
N VAL A 8 37.33 -11.87 -14.40
CA VAL A 8 36.80 -11.97 -13.04
C VAL A 8 35.28 -11.77 -13.07
N PRO A 9 34.49 -12.60 -12.36
CA PRO A 9 33.06 -12.40 -12.26
C PRO A 9 32.75 -11.17 -11.39
N VAL A 10 31.80 -10.36 -11.83
CA VAL A 10 31.28 -9.21 -11.08
C VAL A 10 29.80 -9.44 -10.83
N ALA A 11 29.37 -9.37 -9.57
CA ALA A 11 27.96 -9.43 -9.21
C ALA A 11 27.41 -8.01 -9.04
N ILE A 12 26.35 -7.71 -9.77
CA ILE A 12 25.64 -6.43 -9.66
C ILE A 12 24.29 -6.72 -9.01
N LYS A 13 24.00 -6.04 -7.90
CA LYS A 13 22.69 -6.07 -7.26
C LYS A 13 22.02 -4.71 -7.45
N VAL A 14 20.87 -4.71 -8.09
CA VAL A 14 20.00 -3.53 -8.13
C VAL A 14 19.30 -3.41 -6.78
N LEU A 15 19.35 -2.23 -6.19
CA LEU A 15 18.63 -1.92 -4.97
C LEU A 15 17.32 -1.24 -5.35
N ASP A 16 16.26 -1.71 -4.72
CA ASP A 16 14.96 -1.07 -4.81
C ASP A 16 15.00 0.32 -4.16
N VAL A 17 14.32 1.28 -4.80
CA VAL A 17 14.12 2.63 -4.30
C VAL A 17 12.63 2.94 -4.39
N ASN A 18 12.12 3.75 -3.47
CA ASN A 18 10.71 4.11 -3.46
C ASN A 18 10.41 5.08 -4.60
N ASP A 19 9.97 4.55 -5.74
CA ASP A 19 9.61 5.31 -6.94
C ASP A 19 8.19 5.02 -7.45
N ASN A 20 7.47 4.10 -6.81
CA ASN A 20 6.05 3.86 -7.05
C ASN A 20 5.20 4.47 -5.94
N ALA A 21 4.05 5.03 -6.29
CA ALA A 21 3.10 5.53 -5.30
C ALA A 21 2.12 4.40 -4.91
N PRO A 22 1.64 4.36 -3.66
CA PRO A 22 0.59 3.44 -3.27
C PRO A 22 -0.68 3.64 -4.07
N GLU A 23 -1.25 2.53 -4.55
CA GLU A 23 -2.55 2.47 -5.21
C GLU A 23 -3.50 1.63 -4.36
N PHE A 24 -4.80 1.87 -4.45
CA PHE A 24 -5.73 0.96 -3.80
C PHE A 24 -5.88 -0.35 -4.58
N ALA A 25 -6.05 -1.47 -3.86
CA ALA A 25 -6.07 -2.80 -4.44
C ALA A 25 -7.32 -3.13 -5.30
N SER A 26 -8.42 -2.40 -5.08
CA SER A 26 -9.71 -2.65 -5.74
C SER A 26 -10.48 -1.34 -5.92
N GLU A 27 -11.51 -1.31 -6.76
CA GLU A 27 -12.42 -0.17 -6.81
C GLU A 27 -13.23 -0.06 -5.51
N HIS A 28 -13.51 1.17 -5.06
CA HIS A 28 -14.21 1.43 -3.79
C HIS A 28 -15.62 1.93 -4.05
N GLU A 29 -16.54 0.99 -4.19
CA GLU A 29 -17.96 1.27 -4.03
C GLU A 29 -18.48 0.47 -2.84
N ALA A 30 -19.09 1.18 -1.90
CA ALA A 30 -19.62 0.59 -0.68
C ALA A 30 -21.14 0.79 -0.63
N PHE A 31 -21.86 -0.28 -0.31
CA PHE A 31 -23.31 -0.25 -0.18
C PHE A 31 -23.70 -0.40 1.29
N LEU A 32 -24.62 0.44 1.75
CA LEU A 32 -25.15 0.41 3.11
C LEU A 32 -26.67 0.32 3.05
N CYS A 33 -27.24 -0.66 3.75
CA CYS A 33 -28.68 -0.74 3.94
C CYS A 33 -29.16 0.40 4.83
N GLU A 34 -30.32 0.98 4.53
CA GLU A 34 -30.93 2.06 5.33
C GLU A 34 -31.16 1.68 6.81
N ASN A 35 -31.32 0.38 7.09
CA ASN A 35 -31.49 -0.18 8.42
C ASN A 35 -30.17 -0.66 9.06
N GLY A 36 -29.02 -0.27 8.49
CA GLY A 36 -27.70 -0.59 8.99
C GLY A 36 -27.48 -0.08 10.41
N LYS A 37 -26.79 -0.87 11.24
CA LYS A 37 -26.53 -0.51 12.64
C LYS A 37 -25.25 0.33 12.76
N PRO A 38 -25.21 1.33 13.67
CA PRO A 38 -23.97 2.04 13.97
C PRO A 38 -22.83 1.09 14.34
N GLY A 39 -21.64 1.36 13.81
CA GLY A 39 -20.44 0.55 14.06
C GLY A 39 -20.31 -0.70 13.18
N GLN A 40 -21.26 -0.97 12.29
CA GLN A 40 -21.13 -2.02 11.29
C GLN A 40 -19.96 -1.71 10.34
N VAL A 41 -19.15 -2.72 10.01
CA VAL A 41 -18.13 -2.62 8.97
C VAL A 41 -18.81 -2.62 7.61
N ILE A 42 -18.60 -1.55 6.85
CA ILE A 42 -19.24 -1.34 5.54
C ILE A 42 -18.31 -1.80 4.41
N GLN A 43 -17.02 -1.49 4.53
CA GLN A 43 -16.00 -1.84 3.54
C GLN A 43 -14.65 -2.01 4.24
N ILE A 44 -13.83 -2.92 3.72
CA ILE A 44 -12.41 -3.01 4.05
C ILE A 44 -11.64 -2.56 2.80
N VAL A 45 -10.68 -1.67 2.99
CA VAL A 45 -9.84 -1.16 1.90
C VAL A 45 -8.39 -1.56 2.16
N SER A 46 -7.64 -1.77 1.08
CA SER A 46 -6.22 -2.05 1.13
C SER A 46 -5.49 -1.30 0.01
N ALA A 47 -4.24 -0.97 0.25
CA ALA A 47 -3.32 -0.40 -0.71
C ALA A 47 -2.28 -1.46 -1.13
N ILE A 48 -1.83 -1.34 -2.37
CA ILE A 48 -0.74 -2.06 -2.98
C ILE A 48 0.28 -1.06 -3.48
N ASP A 49 1.54 -1.46 -3.46
CA ASP A 49 2.64 -0.67 -3.98
C ASP A 49 3.61 -1.66 -4.65
N ARG A 50 4.26 -1.24 -5.74
CA ARG A 50 5.09 -2.12 -6.56
C ARG A 50 6.56 -2.13 -6.12
N ASP A 51 6.93 -1.27 -5.18
CA ASP A 51 8.25 -1.29 -4.55
C ASP A 51 8.44 -2.56 -3.69
N ASP A 52 9.67 -2.89 -3.33
CA ASP A 52 9.99 -4.04 -2.46
C ASP A 52 10.76 -3.59 -1.21
N PRO A 53 10.09 -2.88 -0.27
CA PRO A 53 10.72 -2.44 0.95
C PRO A 53 11.11 -3.64 1.81
N LYS A 54 12.33 -3.61 2.37
CA LYS A 54 12.91 -4.72 3.16
C LYS A 54 12.03 -5.24 4.31
N ASN A 55 11.16 -4.40 4.86
CA ASN A 55 10.30 -4.73 6.00
C ASN A 55 8.83 -4.94 5.60
N GLY A 56 8.56 -5.05 4.30
CA GLY A 56 7.21 -5.02 3.75
C GLY A 56 6.61 -3.61 3.74
N HIS A 57 5.45 -3.48 3.10
CA HIS A 57 4.77 -2.21 2.99
C HIS A 57 4.06 -1.82 4.29
N TYR A 58 4.10 -0.53 4.59
CA TYR A 58 3.34 0.07 5.68
C TYR A 58 2.51 1.23 5.14
N PHE A 59 1.19 1.11 5.25
CA PHE A 59 0.25 2.10 4.74
C PHE A 59 -0.48 2.83 5.87
N LEU A 60 -0.66 4.14 5.69
CA LEU A 60 -1.49 4.98 6.52
C LEU A 60 -2.74 5.37 5.72
N TYR A 61 -3.90 5.27 6.36
CA TYR A 61 -5.18 5.65 5.76
C TYR A 61 -5.81 6.76 6.59
N SER A 62 -6.38 7.74 5.90
CA SER A 62 -7.10 8.85 6.51
C SER A 62 -8.25 9.26 5.62
N LEU A 63 -9.31 9.77 6.23
CA LEU A 63 -10.34 10.50 5.49
C LEU A 63 -9.79 11.85 5.02
N LEU A 64 -10.37 12.38 3.95
CA LEU A 64 -10.04 13.73 3.50
C LEU A 64 -10.31 14.75 4.62
N PRO A 65 -9.52 15.84 4.72
CA PRO A 65 -9.66 16.83 5.79
C PRO A 65 -11.09 17.34 6.00
N GLU A 66 -11.84 17.57 4.92
CA GLU A 66 -13.24 17.97 4.93
C GLU A 66 -14.20 16.94 5.55
N MET A 67 -13.78 15.66 5.59
CA MET A 67 -14.55 14.56 6.17
C MET A 67 -14.14 14.21 7.60
N VAL A 68 -13.10 14.85 8.16
CA VAL A 68 -12.60 14.55 9.51
C VAL A 68 -13.65 14.83 10.60
N ASN A 69 -14.55 15.79 10.35
CA ASN A 69 -15.66 16.11 11.25
C ASN A 69 -16.98 15.41 10.90
N ASN A 70 -16.95 14.40 10.01
CA ASN A 70 -18.16 13.67 9.63
C ASN A 70 -18.58 12.71 10.76
N PRO A 71 -19.77 12.87 11.38
CA PRO A 71 -20.23 12.00 12.46
C PRO A 71 -20.72 10.63 11.97
N ASN A 72 -20.92 10.44 10.66
CA ASN A 72 -21.61 9.28 10.10
C ASN A 72 -20.66 8.12 9.75
N PHE A 73 -19.43 8.43 9.32
CA PHE A 73 -18.47 7.42 8.85
C PHE A 73 -17.09 7.65 9.46
N THR A 74 -16.45 6.56 9.87
CA THR A 74 -15.09 6.57 10.42
C THR A 74 -14.25 5.51 9.74
N ILE A 75 -12.95 5.80 9.58
CA ILE A 75 -11.97 4.79 9.19
C ILE A 75 -11.28 4.28 10.46
N LYS A 76 -11.19 2.97 10.59
CA LYS A 76 -10.46 2.32 11.68
C LYS A 76 -9.38 1.45 11.07
N LYS A 77 -8.18 1.52 11.63
CA LYS A 77 -7.12 0.57 11.29
C LYS A 77 -7.60 -0.82 11.70
N ASN A 78 -7.52 -1.78 10.79
CA ASN A 78 -7.78 -3.16 11.14
C ASN A 78 -6.55 -3.66 11.92
N GLU A 79 -6.67 -3.69 13.24
CA GLU A 79 -5.71 -4.38 14.10
C GLU A 79 -6.07 -5.86 14.00
N GLY A 80 -5.24 -6.62 13.27
CA GLY A 80 -5.33 -8.08 13.27
C GLY A 80 -5.04 -8.65 14.64
#